data_AF-A0A972XBF3-F1
#
_entry.id   AF-A0A972XBF3-F1
#
_cell.length_a   1.000
_cell.length_b   1.000
_cell.length_c   1.000
_cell.angle_alpha   90.00
_cell.angle_beta   90.00
_cell.angle_gamma   90.00
#
_symmetry.space_group_name_H-M   'P 1'
#
loop_
_entity.id
_entity.type
_entity.pdbx_description
1 polymer ?
#
loop_
_entity_poly.entity_id
_entity_poly.type
_entity_poly.pdbx_seq_one_letter_code
_entity_poly.pdbx_strand_id
1 'polypeptide(L)'
;LLEAQANGCVPVASRLLGVFDFAIEEGVTGLLAEIKNPEDFAEQITTLTSPDRWQRLSRAGVVRTRELFTYEAMARDYRALLADLQRGDYALPRPRSTLARPRLPWTAYLPRPVLERYARLLPSWQPAVPPDLDPE
;
A
#
# COMPACT_ATOMS: atom_id res chain seq x y z
N LEU A 1 -12.23 -3.95 -4.19
CA LEU A 1 -12.04 -4.90 -5.31
C LEU A 1 -12.13 -6.35 -4.86
N LEU A 2 -11.28 -6.79 -3.93
CA LEU A 2 -11.28 -8.18 -3.46
C LEU A 2 -12.63 -8.61 -2.87
N GLU A 3 -13.25 -7.78 -2.04
CA GLU A 3 -14.59 -8.04 -1.50
C GLU A 3 -15.66 -8.20 -2.59
N ALA A 4 -15.57 -7.39 -3.65
CA ALA A 4 -16.47 -7.47 -4.80
C ALA A 4 -16.28 -8.82 -5.53
N GLN A 5 -15.03 -9.18 -5.84
CA GLN A 5 -14.70 -10.47 -6.46
C GLN A 5 -15.13 -11.67 -5.58
N ALA A 6 -14.93 -11.60 -4.26
CA ALA A 6 -15.36 -12.64 -3.32
C ALA A 6 -16.86 -12.91 -3.34
N ASN A 7 -17.66 -11.90 -3.69
CA ASN A 7 -19.12 -11.95 -3.83
C ASN A 7 -19.57 -12.16 -5.29
N GLY A 8 -18.66 -12.43 -6.22
CA GLY A 8 -18.98 -12.68 -7.63
C GLY A 8 -19.25 -11.43 -8.45
N CYS A 9 -18.96 -10.24 -7.93
CA CYS A 9 -18.99 -9.01 -8.72
C CYS A 9 -17.70 -8.89 -9.54
N VAL A 10 -17.84 -8.76 -10.86
CA VAL A 10 -16.72 -8.61 -11.80
C VAL A 10 -16.26 -7.14 -11.79
N PRO A 11 -15.04 -6.84 -11.33
CA PRO A 11 -14.55 -5.47 -11.31
C PRO A 11 -14.15 -5.00 -12.70
N VAL A 12 -14.47 -3.73 -13.00
CA VAL A 12 -13.86 -2.94 -14.07
C VAL A 12 -13.10 -1.80 -13.39
N ALA A 13 -11.78 -1.78 -13.51
CA ALA A 13 -10.93 -0.83 -12.79
C ALA A 13 -9.95 -0.13 -13.75
N SER A 14 -9.36 0.98 -13.32
CA SER A 14 -8.32 1.65 -14.10
C SER A 14 -7.08 0.77 -14.23
N ARG A 15 -6.36 0.86 -15.36
CA ARG A 15 -5.07 0.22 -15.54
C ARG A 15 -3.97 0.98 -14.78
N LEU A 16 -3.73 0.58 -13.54
CA LEU A 16 -2.62 1.07 -12.70
C LEU A 16 -1.62 -0.06 -12.45
N LEU A 17 -0.44 0.06 -13.08
CA LEU A 17 0.69 -0.85 -12.90
C LEU A 17 1.08 -0.95 -11.41
N GLY A 18 1.19 -2.17 -10.91
CA GLY A 18 1.56 -2.50 -9.53
C GLY A 18 0.46 -2.28 -8.49
N VAL A 19 -0.74 -1.83 -8.89
CA VAL A 19 -1.86 -1.59 -7.95
C VAL A 19 -2.99 -2.57 -8.19
N PHE A 20 -3.50 -2.62 -9.42
CA PHE A 20 -4.69 -3.42 -9.73
C PHE A 20 -4.39 -4.68 -10.54
N ASP A 21 -3.25 -4.74 -11.21
CA ASP A 21 -2.76 -5.90 -11.95
C ASP A 21 -2.46 -7.12 -11.07
N PHE A 22 -2.18 -6.91 -9.77
CA PHE A 22 -2.07 -8.02 -8.82
C PHE A 22 -3.44 -8.59 -8.42
N ALA A 23 -4.42 -7.72 -8.21
CA ALA A 23 -5.75 -8.08 -7.74
C ALA A 23 -6.69 -8.56 -8.86
N ILE A 24 -6.49 -8.07 -10.09
CA ILE A 24 -7.28 -8.36 -11.28
C ILE A 24 -6.36 -9.00 -12.33
N GLU A 25 -6.72 -10.20 -12.76
CA GLU A 25 -6.13 -10.82 -13.94
C GLU A 25 -6.98 -10.44 -15.15
N GLU A 26 -6.41 -9.64 -16.05
CA GLU A 26 -7.12 -9.02 -17.18
C GLU A 26 -7.83 -10.05 -18.06
N GLY A 27 -9.13 -9.86 -18.27
CA GLY A 27 -9.96 -10.75 -19.07
C GLY A 27 -10.29 -12.11 -18.41
N VAL A 28 -9.76 -12.38 -17.22
CA VAL A 28 -9.94 -13.63 -16.47
C VAL A 28 -10.80 -13.40 -15.24
N THR A 29 -10.42 -12.48 -14.35
CA THR A 29 -11.17 -12.19 -13.11
C THR A 29 -11.84 -10.82 -13.10
N GLY A 30 -11.48 -9.96 -14.05
CA GLY A 30 -12.01 -8.62 -14.21
C GLY A 30 -11.51 -8.00 -15.51
N LEU A 31 -11.74 -6.70 -15.66
CA LEU A 31 -11.34 -5.92 -16.82
C LEU A 31 -10.65 -4.63 -16.37
N LEU A 32 -9.71 -4.16 -17.18
CA LEU A 32 -8.93 -2.96 -16.95
C LEU A 32 -9.17 -1.97 -18.09
N ALA A 33 -9.53 -0.75 -17.72
CA ALA A 33 -9.72 0.36 -18.64
C ALA A 33 -8.62 1.41 -18.46
N GLU A 34 -8.31 2.15 -19.53
CA GLU A 34 -7.32 3.22 -19.52
C GLU A 34 -7.71 4.37 -18.58
N ILE A 35 -6.71 4.92 -17.91
CA ILE A 35 -6.91 6.03 -16.98
C ILE A 35 -7.40 7.25 -17.76
N LYS A 36 -8.42 7.94 -17.22
CA LYS A 36 -9.03 9.13 -17.84
C LYS A 36 -9.68 8.87 -19.21
N ASN A 37 -10.03 7.62 -19.51
CA ASN A 37 -10.73 7.24 -20.74
C ASN A 37 -12.12 6.64 -20.41
N PRO A 38 -13.17 7.46 -20.25
CA PRO A 38 -14.50 6.97 -19.90
C PRO A 38 -15.12 6.09 -21.00
N GLU A 39 -14.76 6.30 -22.26
CA GLU A 39 -15.20 5.47 -23.38
C GLU A 39 -14.69 4.04 -23.27
N ASP A 40 -13.43 3.84 -22.88
CA ASP A 40 -12.88 2.50 -22.64
C ASP A 40 -13.58 1.82 -21.45
N PHE A 41 -13.88 2.54 -20.36
CA PHE A 41 -14.72 2.00 -19.29
C PHE A 41 -16.08 1.50 -19.80
N ALA A 42 -16.75 2.31 -20.63
CA ALA A 42 -18.03 1.94 -21.21
C ALA A 42 -17.92 0.70 -22.12
N GLU A 43 -16.85 0.61 -22.92
CA GLU A 43 -16.56 -0.56 -23.74
C GLU A 43 -16.38 -1.82 -22.89
N GLN A 44 -15.52 -1.76 -21.86
CA GLN A 44 -15.30 -2.89 -20.94
C GLN A 44 -16.59 -3.36 -20.26
N ILE A 45 -17.38 -2.42 -19.73
CA ILE A 45 -18.68 -2.71 -19.10
C ILE A 45 -19.63 -3.35 -20.11
N THR A 46 -19.65 -2.86 -21.35
CA THR A 46 -20.51 -3.40 -22.42
C THR A 46 -20.15 -4.86 -22.71
N THR A 47 -18.88 -5.26 -22.62
CA THR A 47 -18.51 -6.67 -22.80
C THR A 47 -19.13 -7.62 -21.77
N LEU A 48 -19.50 -7.11 -20.59
CA LEU A 48 -20.14 -7.87 -19.51
C LEU A 48 -21.66 -8.06 -19.72
N THR A 49 -22.24 -7.46 -20.76
CA THR A 49 -23.64 -7.71 -21.14
C THR A 49 -23.87 -9.15 -21.62
N SER A 50 -22.81 -9.85 -22.06
CA SER A 50 -22.84 -11.28 -22.35
C SER A 50 -22.88 -12.10 -21.05
N PRO A 51 -23.98 -12.84 -20.76
CA PRO A 51 -24.11 -13.58 -19.50
C PRO A 51 -23.01 -14.63 -19.31
N ASP A 52 -22.63 -15.34 -20.38
CA ASP A 52 -21.59 -16.36 -20.32
C ASP A 52 -20.22 -15.77 -19.96
N ARG A 53 -19.91 -14.60 -20.54
CA ARG A 53 -18.67 -13.89 -20.23
C ARG A 53 -18.67 -13.41 -18.79
N TRP A 54 -19.73 -12.73 -18.36
CA TRP A 54 -19.85 -12.26 -16.99
C TRP A 54 -19.76 -13.39 -15.97
N GLN A 55 -20.48 -14.50 -16.18
CA GLN A 55 -20.47 -15.65 -15.26
C GLN A 55 -19.08 -16.29 -15.18
N ARG A 56 -18.36 -16.40 -16.30
CA ARG A 56 -16.99 -16.93 -16.32
C ARG A 56 -16.06 -16.07 -15.48
N LEU A 57 -16.05 -14.75 -15.72
CA LEU A 57 -15.19 -13.82 -14.98
C LEU A 57 -15.55 -13.78 -13.49
N SER A 58 -16.84 -13.80 -13.18
CA SER A 58 -17.37 -13.82 -11.81
C SER A 58 -16.86 -15.04 -11.03
N ARG A 59 -17.01 -16.25 -11.60
CA ARG A 59 -16.54 -17.48 -10.97
C ARG A 59 -15.02 -17.49 -10.79
N ALA A 60 -14.28 -17.07 -11.81
CA ALA A 60 -12.82 -16.99 -11.74
C ALA A 60 -12.36 -16.00 -10.65
N GLY A 61 -13.01 -14.84 -10.55
CA GLY A 61 -12.73 -13.86 -9.49
C GLY A 61 -12.99 -14.40 -8.09
N VAL A 62 -14.10 -15.13 -7.89
CA VAL A 62 -14.40 -15.78 -6.60
C VAL A 62 -13.32 -16.80 -6.24
N VAL A 63 -12.95 -17.67 -7.18
CA VAL A 63 -11.93 -18.71 -6.99
C VAL A 63 -10.59 -18.07 -6.63
N ARG A 64 -10.09 -17.15 -7.47
CA ARG A 64 -8.83 -16.44 -7.24
C ARG A 64 -8.80 -15.74 -5.89
N THR A 65 -9.90 -15.07 -5.51
CA THR A 65 -9.98 -14.36 -4.23
C THR A 65 -9.86 -15.31 -3.04
N ARG A 66 -10.52 -16.47 -3.11
CA ARG A 66 -10.47 -17.48 -2.05
C ARG A 66 -9.15 -18.24 -1.98
N GLU A 67 -8.42 -18.30 -3.07
CA GLU A 67 -7.12 -18.98 -3.11
C GLU A 67 -5.97 -18.08 -2.62
N LEU A 68 -5.96 -16.82 -3.05
CA LEU A 68 -4.80 -15.94 -2.88
C LEU A 68 -4.97 -14.90 -1.78
N PHE A 69 -6.21 -14.47 -1.50
CA PHE A 69 -6.48 -13.26 -0.70
C PHE A 69 -7.23 -13.56 0.60
N THR A 70 -7.12 -14.78 1.11
CA THR A 70 -7.68 -15.16 2.42
C THR A 70 -6.73 -14.77 3.55
N TYR A 71 -7.27 -14.66 4.76
CA TYR A 71 -6.45 -14.45 5.96
C TYR A 71 -5.46 -15.59 6.17
N GLU A 72 -5.85 -16.81 5.86
CA GLU A 72 -5.02 -18.01 5.97
C GLU A 72 -3.86 -17.97 4.98
N ALA A 73 -4.12 -17.62 3.71
CA ALA A 73 -3.08 -17.46 2.69
C ALA A 73 -2.10 -16.34 3.12
N MET A 74 -2.64 -15.19 3.52
CA MET A 74 -1.84 -14.07 4.02
C MET A 74 -0.98 -14.48 5.23
N ALA A 75 -1.56 -15.15 6.22
CA ALA A 75 -0.85 -15.59 7.42
C ALA A 75 0.23 -16.64 7.13
N ARG A 76 0.02 -17.51 6.14
CA ARG A 76 1.04 -18.44 5.66
C ARG A 76 2.20 -17.68 5.02
N ASP A 77 1.90 -16.73 4.14
CA ASP A 77 2.92 -16.01 3.37
C ASP A 77 3.75 -15.08 4.27
N TYR A 78 3.12 -14.40 5.24
CA TYR A 78 3.84 -13.64 6.26
C TYR A 78 4.73 -14.53 7.14
N ARG A 79 4.27 -15.74 7.51
CA ARG A 79 5.10 -16.66 8.28
C ARG A 79 6.33 -17.12 7.50
N ALA A 80 6.18 -17.39 6.20
CA ALA A 80 7.30 -17.69 5.32
C ALA A 80 8.28 -16.52 5.26
N LEU A 81 7.79 -15.31 5.00
CA LEU A 81 8.62 -14.10 4.98
C LEU A 81 9.38 -13.88 6.29
N LEU A 82 8.72 -14.07 7.44
CA LEU A 82 9.38 -13.94 8.75
C LEU A 82 10.47 -15.00 8.95
N ALA A 83 10.27 -16.23 8.48
CA ALA A 83 11.29 -17.26 8.54
C ALA A 83 12.50 -16.92 7.65
N ASP A 84 12.26 -16.40 6.44
CA ASP A 84 13.30 -15.96 5.52
C ASP A 84 14.11 -14.79 6.11
N LEU A 85 13.43 -13.84 6.77
CA LEU A 85 14.07 -12.73 7.49
C LEU A 85 14.94 -13.22 8.65
N GLN A 86 14.51 -14.25 9.38
CA GLN A 86 15.29 -14.86 10.46
C GLN A 86 16.55 -15.57 9.94
N ARG A 87 16.50 -16.16 8.73
CA ARG A 87 17.67 -16.74 8.07
C ARG A 87 18.63 -15.71 7.51
N GLY A 88 18.19 -14.46 7.36
CA GLY A 88 18.98 -13.38 6.78
C GLY A 88 18.92 -13.33 5.25
N ASP A 89 17.92 -14.00 4.63
CA ASP A 89 17.74 -14.03 3.16
C ASP A 89 17.47 -12.64 2.58
N TYR A 90 16.99 -11.71 3.44
CA TYR A 90 16.77 -10.30 3.11
C TYR A 90 17.68 -9.42 3.97
N ALA A 91 18.95 -9.32 3.60
CA ALA A 91 19.91 -8.45 4.28
C ALA A 91 19.52 -6.96 4.11
N LEU A 92 19.48 -6.23 5.22
CA LEU A 92 19.30 -4.77 5.17
C LEU A 92 20.56 -4.11 4.56
N PRO A 93 20.43 -3.11 3.68
CA PRO A 93 21.58 -2.38 3.11
C PRO A 93 22.51 -1.79 4.18
N ARG A 94 21.94 -1.41 5.33
CA ARG A 94 22.67 -1.03 6.55
C ARG A 94 22.05 -1.72 7.76
N PRO A 95 22.85 -2.35 8.63
CA PRO A 95 22.35 -2.90 9.88
C PRO A 95 21.71 -1.79 10.73
N ARG A 96 20.52 -2.03 11.29
CA ARG A 96 19.85 -1.05 12.17
C ARG A 96 20.68 -0.66 13.40
N SER A 97 21.61 -1.52 13.83
CA SER A 97 22.58 -1.21 14.90
C SER A 97 23.56 -0.10 14.53
N THR A 98 23.82 0.09 13.23
CA THR A 98 24.70 1.13 12.69
C THR A 98 23.96 2.43 12.38
N LEU A 99 22.63 2.40 12.33
CA LEU A 99 21.83 3.62 12.27
C LEU A 99 21.93 4.29 13.64
N ALA A 100 22.69 5.39 13.68
CA ALA A 100 22.68 6.27 14.84
C ALA A 100 21.22 6.60 15.15
N ARG A 101 20.75 6.25 16.35
CA ARG A 101 19.47 6.78 16.84
C ARG A 101 19.76 8.23 17.20
N PRO A 102 19.29 9.23 16.44
CA PRO A 102 19.46 10.60 16.88
C PRO A 102 18.83 10.71 18.26
N ARG A 103 19.62 11.07 19.26
CA ARG A 103 19.08 11.45 20.57
C ARG A 103 18.38 12.77 20.33
N LEU A 104 17.10 12.68 20.01
CA LEU A 104 16.26 13.86 19.90
C LEU A 104 16.35 14.61 21.22
N PRO A 105 16.72 15.90 21.20
CA PRO A 105 16.69 16.70 22.40
C PRO A 105 15.25 16.77 22.92
N TRP A 106 15.07 16.98 24.22
CA TRP A 106 13.73 17.09 24.81
C TRP A 106 12.88 18.19 24.13
N THR A 107 13.53 19.19 23.53
CA THR A 107 12.92 20.27 22.74
C THR A 107 12.23 19.78 21.47
N ALA A 108 12.68 18.68 20.87
CA ALA A 108 12.06 18.10 19.68
C ALA A 108 10.66 17.50 19.98
N TYR A 109 10.34 17.31 21.26
CA TYR A 109 9.02 16.83 21.70
C TYR A 109 8.05 17.97 22.06
N LEU A 110 8.52 19.23 22.03
CA LEU A 110 7.67 20.37 22.31
C LEU A 110 7.01 20.93 21.03
N PRO A 111 5.72 21.30 21.08
CA PRO A 111 5.09 22.05 20.00
C PRO A 111 5.80 23.40 19.75
N ARG A 112 5.92 23.81 18.49
CA ARG A 112 6.55 25.10 18.09
C ARG A 112 6.08 26.31 18.91
N PRO A 113 4.78 26.50 19.21
CA PRO A 113 4.33 27.65 20.00
C PRO A 113 4.94 27.72 21.42
N VAL A 114 5.26 26.56 22.00
CA VAL A 114 5.89 26.48 23.33
C VAL A 114 7.36 26.87 23.24
N LEU A 115 8.07 26.38 22.21
CA LEU A 115 9.47 26.73 21.95
C LEU A 115 9.65 28.24 21.71
N GLU A 116 8.77 28.84 20.90
CA GLU A 116 8.79 30.28 20.63
C GLU A 116 8.55 31.13 21.89
N ARG A 117 7.70 30.66 22.80
CA ARG A 117 7.45 31.33 24.08
C ARG A 117 8.67 31.26 25.00
N TYR A 118 9.34 30.11 25.06
CA TYR A 118 10.58 29.96 25.84
C TYR A 118 11.74 30.80 25.28
N ALA A 119 11.90 30.84 23.95
CA ALA A 119 12.92 31.67 23.29
C ALA A 119 12.74 33.18 23.57
N ARG A 120 11.49 33.65 23.67
CA ARG A 120 11.22 35.06 24.05
C ARG A 120 11.54 35.37 25.51
N LEU A 121 11.40 34.39 26.40
CA LEU A 121 11.62 34.57 27.84
C LEU A 121 13.09 34.43 28.24
N LEU A 122 13.89 33.69 27.47
CA LEU A 122 15.31 33.45 27.73
C LEU A 122 16.11 33.67 26.44
N PRO A 123 16.54 34.91 26.13
CA PRO A 123 17.22 35.26 24.87
C PRO A 123 18.57 34.54 24.66
N SER A 124 19.18 34.02 25.73
CA SER A 124 20.42 33.24 25.69
C SER A 124 20.21 31.77 25.33
N TRP A 125 18.95 31.31 25.23
CA TRP A 125 18.63 29.93 24.93
C TRP A 125 18.41 29.72 23.43
N GLN A 126 19.20 28.82 22.83
CA GLN A 126 18.99 28.34 21.47
C GLN A 126 18.65 26.84 21.52
N PRO A 127 17.53 26.40 20.92
CA PRO A 127 17.24 24.96 20.84
C PRO A 127 18.29 24.30 19.93
N ALA A 128 18.85 23.18 20.38
CA ALA A 128 19.65 22.33 19.50
C ALA A 128 18.71 21.73 18.44
N VAL A 129 18.77 22.25 17.22
CA VAL A 129 18.07 21.69 16.06
C VAL A 129 19.00 20.63 15.47
N PRO A 130 18.58 19.35 15.38
CA PRO A 130 19.35 18.35 14.65
C PRO A 130 19.51 18.80 13.19
N PRO A 131 20.72 18.76 12.61
CA PRO A 131 20.97 19.23 11.23
C PRO A 131 20.18 18.46 10.16
N ASP A 132 19.62 17.31 10.51
CA ASP A 132 18.91 16.40 9.59
C ASP A 132 17.40 16.71 9.47
N LEU A 133 16.93 17.80 10.10
CA LEU A 133 15.52 18.24 10.11
C LEU A 133 15.35 19.63 9.49
N ASP A 134 16.19 19.99 8.51
CA ASP A 134 15.89 21.11 7.62
C ASP A 134 14.84 20.66 6.58
N PRO A 135 13.67 21.30 6.52
CA PRO A 135 12.69 21.04 5.48
C PRO A 135 13.11 21.74 4.19
N GLU A 136 13.28 20.98 3.12
CA GLU A 136 12.98 21.47 1.77
C GLU A 136 11.46 21.72 1.62
#